data_AF-A0A961HMW0-F1
#
_entry.id   AF-A0A961HMW0-F1
#
_cell.length_a   1.000
_cell.length_b   1.000
_cell.length_c   1.000
_cell.angle_alpha   90.00
_cell.angle_beta   90.00
_cell.angle_gamma   90.00
#
_symmetry.space_group_name_H-M   'P 1'
#
loop_
_entity.id
_entity.type
_entity.pdbx_description
1 polymer ?
#
loop_
_entity_poly.entity_id
_entity_poly.type
_entity_poly.pdbx_seq_one_letter_code
_entity_poly.pdbx_strand_id
1 'polypeptide(L)'
;MARVSTPQKTEFEKTPGWLDWYAGPSTPRFRLPAGAVDAHCHVFGPGEEFPFAPERKYTPCDASKEQLYALRDHLGFARNVIVQATCHGADNSAMVDAIQSSGGKARGVATVRPGVAQDELQRLHDAGVRGVRFNFVKRLVDVLPMDGLQKVADQIGPLGWHIVI
;
A
#
# COMPACT_ATOMS: atom_id res chain seq x y z
N MET A 1 20.66 28.98 -18.32
CA MET A 1 19.42 28.17 -18.42
C MET A 1 19.78 26.73 -18.08
N ALA A 2 19.43 26.26 -16.89
CA ALA A 2 19.67 24.88 -16.49
C ALA A 2 18.65 23.98 -17.21
N ARG A 3 19.13 22.91 -17.85
CA ARG A 3 18.27 21.90 -18.46
C ARG A 3 17.49 21.23 -17.35
N VAL A 4 16.18 21.45 -17.31
CA VAL A 4 15.25 20.63 -16.54
C VAL A 4 15.31 19.24 -17.16
N SER A 5 15.92 18.28 -16.45
CA SER A 5 15.90 16.89 -16.86
C SER A 5 14.47 16.38 -16.71
N THR A 6 13.80 16.11 -17.82
CA THR A 6 12.50 15.43 -17.82
C THR A 6 12.67 14.09 -17.10
N PRO A 7 11.80 13.72 -16.15
CA PRO A 7 11.85 12.39 -15.53
C PRO A 7 11.74 11.35 -16.64
N GLN A 8 12.68 10.41 -16.66
CA GLN A 8 12.66 9.30 -17.60
C GLN A 8 11.48 8.41 -17.19
N LYS A 9 10.41 8.39 -18.00
CA LYS A 9 9.25 7.53 -17.75
C LYS A 9 9.74 6.09 -17.59
N THR A 10 9.62 5.52 -16.40
CA THR A 10 9.84 4.09 -16.20
C THR A 10 8.68 3.35 -16.87
N GLU A 11 8.89 2.94 -18.11
CA GLU A 11 7.95 2.13 -18.87
C GLU A 11 7.92 0.72 -18.24
N PHE A 12 6.75 0.30 -17.75
CA PHE A 12 6.53 -1.04 -17.22
C PHE A 12 5.52 -1.78 -18.09
N GLU A 13 5.73 -3.09 -18.26
CA GLU A 13 4.77 -3.94 -18.97
C GLU A 13 3.79 -4.57 -17.96
N LYS A 14 2.50 -4.27 -18.15
CA LYS A 14 1.40 -4.89 -17.40
C LYS A 14 1.36 -6.39 -17.68
N THR A 15 1.13 -7.22 -16.66
CA THR A 15 1.04 -8.67 -16.84
C THR A 15 -0.05 -9.03 -17.86
N PRO A 16 0.22 -9.90 -18.85
CA PRO A 16 -0.78 -10.33 -19.81
C PRO A 16 -2.03 -10.89 -19.13
N GLY A 17 -3.20 -10.43 -19.57
CA GLY A 17 -4.49 -10.84 -19.00
C GLY A 17 -4.82 -10.22 -17.64
N TRP A 18 -4.04 -9.25 -17.15
CA TRP A 18 -4.41 -8.49 -15.96
C TRP A 18 -5.75 -7.76 -16.18
N LEU A 19 -6.69 -8.01 -15.27
CA LEU A 19 -7.97 -7.33 -15.22
C LEU A 19 -7.84 -6.10 -14.33
N ASP A 20 -8.03 -4.93 -14.94
CA ASP A 20 -8.12 -3.67 -14.21
C ASP A 20 -9.40 -3.66 -13.35
N TRP A 21 -9.50 -2.73 -12.41
CA TRP A 21 -10.73 -2.57 -11.65
C TRP A 21 -11.87 -2.06 -12.55
N TYR A 22 -13.10 -2.31 -12.14
CA TYR A 22 -14.27 -1.84 -12.87
C TYR A 22 -14.41 -0.31 -12.79
N ALA A 23 -14.40 0.37 -13.93
CA ALA A 23 -14.39 1.84 -14.01
C ALA A 23 -15.76 2.51 -13.76
N GLY A 24 -16.85 1.74 -13.70
CA GLY A 24 -18.22 2.28 -13.57
C GLY A 24 -19.00 1.76 -12.36
N PRO A 25 -18.43 1.74 -11.14
CA PRO A 25 -19.11 1.13 -9.99
C PRO A 25 -20.46 1.80 -9.73
N SER A 26 -21.52 1.01 -9.59
CA SER A 26 -22.84 1.52 -9.21
C SER A 26 -22.81 2.15 -7.82
N THR A 27 -23.67 3.12 -7.55
CA THR A 27 -23.84 3.67 -6.19
C THR A 27 -24.45 2.62 -5.25
N PRO A 28 -23.84 2.34 -4.09
CA PRO A 28 -24.41 1.38 -3.13
C PRO A 28 -25.79 1.82 -2.64
N ARG A 29 -26.75 0.89 -2.58
CA ARG A 29 -28.07 1.13 -1.94
C ARG A 29 -27.97 1.17 -0.42
N PHE A 30 -27.02 0.44 0.14
CA PHE A 30 -26.73 0.44 1.58
C PHE A 30 -25.98 1.71 1.96
N ARG A 31 -26.50 2.44 2.94
CA ARG A 31 -25.84 3.64 3.49
C ARG A 31 -24.96 3.23 4.66
N LEU A 32 -23.66 3.49 4.53
CA LEU A 32 -22.71 3.23 5.60
C LEU A 32 -22.96 4.15 6.81
N PRO A 33 -22.67 3.68 8.03
CA PRO A 33 -22.69 4.55 9.20
C PRO A 33 -21.59 5.62 9.10
N ALA A 34 -21.81 6.75 9.77
CA ALA A 34 -20.80 7.80 9.84
C ALA A 34 -19.47 7.27 10.42
N GLY A 35 -18.36 7.63 9.78
CA GLY A 35 -17.03 7.18 10.20
C GLY A 35 -16.63 5.79 9.71
N ALA A 36 -17.42 5.14 8.84
CA ALA A 36 -17.08 3.86 8.24
C ALA A 36 -15.68 3.87 7.59
N VAL A 37 -14.96 2.76 7.73
CA VAL A 37 -13.59 2.58 7.25
C VAL A 37 -13.54 1.43 6.27
N ASP A 38 -13.04 1.68 5.07
CA ASP A 38 -12.60 0.60 4.18
C ASP A 38 -11.22 0.15 4.67
N ALA A 39 -11.18 -0.99 5.37
CA ALA A 39 -10.01 -1.44 6.08
C ALA A 39 -9.02 -2.26 5.24
N HIS A 40 -9.26 -2.43 3.93
CA HIS A 40 -8.32 -3.15 3.06
C HIS A 40 -8.44 -2.68 1.60
N CYS A 41 -7.57 -1.76 1.22
CA CYS A 41 -7.44 -1.28 -0.15
C CYS A 41 -5.95 -1.09 -0.53
N HIS A 42 -5.69 -0.87 -1.81
CA HIS A 42 -4.34 -0.70 -2.35
C HIS A 42 -4.29 0.50 -3.29
N VAL A 43 -3.10 1.09 -3.42
CA VAL A 43 -2.71 1.95 -4.52
C VAL A 43 -1.61 1.24 -5.32
N PHE A 44 -1.59 1.44 -6.63
CA PHE A 44 -0.55 0.91 -7.52
C PHE A 44 0.07 2.07 -8.28
N GLY A 45 1.35 2.34 -8.05
CA GLY A 45 2.06 3.41 -8.73
C GLY A 45 1.55 4.81 -8.35
N PRO A 46 1.71 5.81 -9.25
CA PRO A 46 2.10 5.64 -10.65
C PRO A 46 3.53 5.09 -10.80
N GLY A 47 3.72 4.11 -11.69
CA GLY A 47 5.01 3.40 -11.85
C GLY A 47 6.19 4.27 -12.26
N GLU A 48 5.90 5.48 -12.77
CA GLU A 48 6.88 6.54 -13.08
C GLU A 48 7.47 7.20 -11.82
N GLU A 49 6.71 7.29 -10.74
CA GLU A 49 7.12 7.90 -9.47
C GLU A 49 7.45 6.86 -8.41
N PHE A 50 6.68 5.76 -8.40
CA PHE A 50 6.82 4.64 -7.50
C PHE A 50 7.00 3.35 -8.31
N PRO A 51 8.24 3.02 -8.73
CA PRO A 51 8.50 1.83 -9.53
C PRO A 51 8.00 0.55 -8.86
N PHE A 52 7.53 -0.39 -9.68
CA PHE A 52 7.19 -1.72 -9.17
C PHE A 52 8.45 -2.53 -8.86
N ALA A 53 8.36 -3.36 -7.82
CA ALA A 53 9.48 -4.16 -7.34
C ALA A 53 9.98 -5.14 -8.41
N PRO A 54 11.30 -5.32 -8.57
CA PRO A 54 11.86 -6.33 -9.49
C PRO A 54 11.38 -7.76 -9.18
N GLU A 55 11.18 -8.09 -7.90
CA GLU A 55 10.75 -9.41 -7.42
C GLU A 55 9.23 -9.68 -7.53
N ARG A 56 8.45 -8.73 -8.05
CA ARG A 56 6.98 -8.85 -8.14
C ARG A 56 6.55 -10.06 -8.96
N LYS A 57 5.46 -10.71 -8.53
CA LYS A 57 4.86 -11.84 -9.26
C LYS A 57 3.81 -11.42 -10.30
N TYR A 58 3.46 -10.13 -10.32
CA TYR A 58 2.55 -9.50 -11.29
C TYR A 58 2.88 -8.01 -11.41
N THR A 59 2.56 -7.42 -12.56
CA THR A 59 2.58 -5.97 -12.80
C THR A 59 1.13 -5.53 -13.06
N PRO A 60 0.52 -4.71 -12.20
CA PRO A 60 -0.82 -4.17 -12.43
C PRO A 60 -0.78 -2.97 -13.39
N CYS A 61 -1.95 -2.43 -13.72
CA CYS A 61 -2.04 -1.04 -14.17
C CYS A 61 -1.77 -0.08 -12.99
N ASP A 62 -1.47 1.18 -13.30
CA ASP A 62 -1.47 2.24 -12.29
C ASP A 62 -2.89 2.43 -11.76
N ALA A 63 -3.02 2.57 -10.44
CA ALA A 63 -4.24 2.82 -9.66
C ALA A 63 -3.92 3.89 -8.61
N SER A 64 -4.21 5.15 -8.92
CA SER A 64 -3.70 6.28 -8.15
C SER A 64 -4.43 6.49 -6.82
N LYS A 65 -3.79 7.22 -5.90
CA LYS A 65 -4.40 7.65 -4.64
C LYS A 65 -5.66 8.51 -4.84
N GLU A 66 -5.69 9.34 -5.87
CA GLU A 66 -6.85 10.17 -6.22
C GLU A 66 -8.04 9.29 -6.65
N GLN A 67 -7.78 8.26 -7.45
CA GLN A 67 -8.81 7.29 -7.84
C GLN A 67 -9.34 6.52 -6.63
N LEU A 68 -8.47 6.13 -5.71
CA LEU A 68 -8.86 5.50 -4.44
C LEU A 68 -9.74 6.43 -3.59
N TYR A 69 -9.40 7.71 -3.47
CA TYR A 69 -10.22 8.67 -2.71
C TYR A 69 -11.57 8.93 -3.35
N ALA A 70 -11.61 9.06 -4.68
CA ALA A 70 -12.86 9.19 -5.41
C ALA A 70 -13.75 7.96 -5.20
N LEU A 71 -13.17 6.76 -5.20
CA LEU A 71 -13.89 5.53 -4.91
C LEU A 71 -14.38 5.49 -3.45
N ARG A 72 -13.55 5.85 -2.47
CA ARG A 72 -13.94 5.97 -1.06
C ARG A 72 -15.18 6.85 -0.91
N ASP A 73 -15.14 8.04 -1.51
CA ASP A 73 -16.21 9.03 -1.41
C ASP A 73 -17.48 8.55 -2.14
N HIS A 74 -17.36 7.94 -3.32
CA HIS A 74 -18.47 7.34 -4.06
C HIS A 74 -19.17 6.21 -3.31
N LEU A 75 -18.40 5.35 -2.63
CA LEU A 75 -18.92 4.24 -1.84
C LEU A 75 -19.47 4.69 -0.46
N GLY A 76 -19.25 5.95 -0.07
CA GLY A 76 -19.73 6.52 1.19
C GLY A 76 -18.87 6.20 2.41
N PHE A 77 -17.62 5.75 2.22
CA PHE A 77 -16.68 5.55 3.31
C PHE A 77 -16.10 6.89 3.79
N ALA A 78 -15.77 6.98 5.08
CA ALA A 78 -15.12 8.16 5.63
C ALA A 78 -13.59 8.07 5.58
N ARG A 79 -13.03 6.86 5.64
CA ARG A 79 -11.59 6.59 5.81
C ARG A 79 -11.15 5.31 5.08
N ASN A 80 -9.84 5.17 4.89
CA ASN A 80 -9.21 3.98 4.35
C ASN A 80 -8.10 3.45 5.28
N VAL A 81 -7.86 2.13 5.23
CA VAL A 81 -6.58 1.52 5.59
C VAL A 81 -5.94 1.03 4.30
N ILE A 82 -4.82 1.65 3.93
CA ILE A 82 -4.09 1.38 2.68
C ILE A 82 -3.03 0.34 3.01
N VAL A 83 -3.19 -0.85 2.45
CA VAL A 83 -2.30 -1.99 2.68
C VAL A 83 -1.25 -2.01 1.57
N GLN A 84 0.01 -2.19 1.93
CA GLN A 84 1.11 -2.29 0.98
C GLN A 84 0.83 -3.38 -0.07
N ALA A 85 0.88 -2.98 -1.33
CA ALA A 85 0.70 -3.88 -2.46
C ALA A 85 1.97 -4.66 -2.74
N THR A 86 1.85 -5.97 -2.98
CA THR A 86 3.00 -6.84 -3.22
C THR A 86 3.75 -6.51 -4.52
N CYS A 87 3.11 -5.81 -5.48
CA CYS A 87 3.78 -5.32 -6.68
C CYS A 87 4.85 -4.26 -6.38
N HIS A 88 4.79 -3.58 -5.23
CA HIS A 88 5.83 -2.66 -4.76
C HIS A 88 6.79 -3.30 -3.75
N GLY A 89 6.64 -4.61 -3.45
CA GLY A 89 7.50 -5.31 -2.50
C GLY A 89 7.51 -4.62 -1.13
N ALA A 90 8.71 -4.37 -0.59
CA ALA A 90 8.92 -3.64 0.67
C ALA A 90 9.22 -2.14 0.47
N ASP A 91 9.10 -1.62 -0.75
CA ASP A 91 9.11 -0.16 -0.98
C ASP A 91 7.71 0.39 -0.70
N ASN A 92 7.55 0.98 0.48
CA ASN A 92 6.28 1.49 0.98
C ASN A 92 5.95 2.90 0.47
N SER A 93 6.75 3.48 -0.44
CA SER A 93 6.66 4.89 -0.85
C SER A 93 5.28 5.28 -1.41
N ALA A 94 4.71 4.50 -2.35
CA ALA A 94 3.38 4.78 -2.91
C ALA A 94 2.28 4.80 -1.84
N MET A 95 2.31 3.83 -0.92
CA MET A 95 1.34 3.74 0.18
C MET A 95 1.52 4.88 1.18
N VAL A 96 2.76 5.25 1.51
CA VAL A 96 3.08 6.38 2.40
C VAL A 96 2.60 7.70 1.80
N ASP A 97 2.89 7.94 0.52
CA ASP A 97 2.44 9.14 -0.19
C ASP A 97 0.90 9.26 -0.20
N ALA A 98 0.19 8.15 -0.44
CA ALA A 98 -1.26 8.11 -0.32
C ALA A 98 -1.71 8.48 1.11
N ILE A 99 -1.14 7.88 2.15
CA ILE A 99 -1.56 8.21 3.52
C ILE A 99 -1.37 9.69 3.84
N GLN A 100 -0.22 10.25 3.51
CA GLN A 100 0.10 11.65 3.78
C GLN A 100 -0.79 12.61 2.99
N SER A 101 -1.17 12.24 1.77
CA SER A 101 -2.05 13.03 0.89
C SER A 101 -3.54 12.91 1.25
N SER A 102 -3.92 12.03 2.18
CA SER A 102 -5.33 11.72 2.48
C SER A 102 -6.08 12.80 3.30
N GLY A 103 -5.38 13.83 3.78
CA GLY A 103 -5.95 14.82 4.70
C GLY A 103 -6.35 14.20 6.05
N GLY A 104 -5.58 13.23 6.54
CA GLY A 104 -5.83 12.53 7.81
C GLY A 104 -6.90 11.44 7.75
N LYS A 105 -7.39 11.08 6.55
CA LYS A 105 -8.43 10.06 6.33
C LYS A 105 -7.87 8.65 6.12
N ALA A 106 -6.56 8.44 6.19
CA ALA A 106 -5.95 7.14 5.98
C ALA A 106 -4.96 6.72 7.08
N ARG A 107 -4.78 5.40 7.21
CA ARG A 107 -3.69 4.72 7.91
C ARG A 107 -3.10 3.64 7.01
N GLY A 108 -1.90 3.18 7.35
CA GLY A 108 -1.15 2.21 6.54
C GLY A 108 -0.88 0.88 7.21
N VAL A 109 -0.71 -0.15 6.39
CA VAL A 109 -0.09 -1.43 6.76
C VAL A 109 1.08 -1.67 5.82
N ALA A 110 2.31 -1.64 6.34
CA ALA A 110 3.54 -1.75 5.56
C ALA A 110 3.99 -3.19 5.30
N THR A 111 4.84 -3.38 4.30
CA THR A 111 5.70 -4.57 4.20
C THR A 111 7.10 -4.16 4.62
N VAL A 112 7.69 -4.86 5.59
CA VAL A 112 9.07 -4.62 6.05
C VAL A 112 9.89 -5.89 5.87
N ARG A 113 11.20 -5.73 5.65
CA ARG A 113 12.14 -6.87 5.60
C ARG A 113 12.62 -7.18 7.02
N PRO A 114 13.00 -8.44 7.32
CA PRO A 114 13.65 -8.78 8.59
C PRO A 114 14.89 -7.89 8.83
N GLY A 115 15.02 -7.35 10.04
CA GLY A 115 16.11 -6.44 10.38
C GLY A 115 15.88 -4.99 9.95
N VAL A 116 14.65 -4.60 9.61
CA VAL A 116 14.27 -3.19 9.43
C VAL A 116 14.76 -2.35 10.62
N ALA A 117 15.35 -1.20 10.30
CA ALA A 117 15.91 -0.32 11.30
C ALA A 117 14.82 0.42 12.09
N GLN A 118 15.12 0.80 13.33
CA GLN A 118 14.14 1.43 14.22
C GLN A 118 13.73 2.84 13.76
N ASP A 119 14.67 3.59 13.17
CA ASP A 119 14.42 4.90 12.57
C ASP A 119 13.47 4.79 11.38
N GLU A 120 13.59 3.74 10.56
CA GLU A 120 12.68 3.45 9.46
C GLU A 120 11.26 3.11 9.97
N LEU A 121 11.16 2.29 11.02
CA LEU A 121 9.87 2.00 11.66
C LEU A 121 9.22 3.27 12.24
N GLN A 122 10.02 4.14 12.85
CA GLN A 122 9.53 5.43 13.36
C GLN A 122 9.09 6.35 12.23
N ARG A 123 9.84 6.43 11.12
CA ARG A 123 9.46 7.19 9.93
C ARG A 123 8.12 6.71 9.37
N LEU A 124 7.91 5.40 9.28
CA LEU A 124 6.64 4.83 8.85
C LEU A 124 5.52 5.12 9.86
N HIS A 125 5.81 5.10 11.16
CA HIS A 125 4.84 5.47 12.21
C HIS A 125 4.38 6.91 12.07
N ASP A 126 5.31 7.82 11.88
CA ASP A 126 5.04 9.26 11.72
C ASP A 126 4.27 9.53 10.43
N ALA A 127 4.54 8.75 9.37
CA ALA A 127 3.77 8.78 8.13
C ALA A 127 2.34 8.23 8.26
N GLY A 128 1.99 7.55 9.35
CA GLY A 128 0.64 7.03 9.61
C GLY A 128 0.47 5.52 9.46
N VAL A 129 1.56 4.75 9.33
CA VAL A 129 1.50 3.28 9.35
C VAL A 129 1.23 2.79 10.77
N ARG A 130 0.38 1.76 10.92
CA ARG A 130 0.00 1.18 12.23
C ARG A 130 0.05 -0.34 12.26
N GLY A 131 0.64 -0.96 11.26
CA GLY A 131 0.83 -2.39 11.21
C GLY A 131 1.76 -2.81 10.09
N VAL A 132 2.13 -4.09 10.12
CA VAL A 132 2.87 -4.76 9.05
C VAL A 132 2.07 -5.93 8.51
N ARG A 133 2.22 -6.21 7.21
CA ARG A 133 1.63 -7.39 6.57
C ARG A 133 2.69 -8.47 6.41
N PHE A 134 2.39 -9.63 6.96
CA PHE A 134 3.08 -10.87 6.61
C PHE A 134 2.21 -11.65 5.65
N ASN A 135 2.68 -11.81 4.42
CA ASN A 135 1.97 -12.64 3.46
C ASN A 135 2.42 -14.10 3.65
N PHE A 136 1.48 -15.03 3.78
CA PHE A 136 1.77 -16.47 3.90
C PHE A 136 1.39 -17.27 2.64
N VAL A 137 0.90 -16.59 1.61
CA VAL A 137 0.46 -17.22 0.36
C VAL A 137 1.67 -17.54 -0.50
N LYS A 138 1.98 -18.83 -0.69
CA LYS A 138 3.15 -19.32 -1.47
C LYS A 138 3.24 -18.77 -2.91
N ARG A 139 2.10 -18.42 -3.54
CA ARG A 139 2.09 -17.78 -4.88
C ARG A 139 2.61 -16.34 -4.84
N LEU A 140 2.57 -15.69 -3.67
CA LEU A 140 2.89 -14.28 -3.47
C LEU A 140 4.22 -14.08 -2.74
N VAL A 141 4.68 -15.03 -1.93
CA VAL A 141 5.99 -15.02 -1.24
C VAL A 141 6.60 -16.42 -1.11
N ASP A 142 7.94 -16.50 -1.07
CA ASP A 142 8.67 -17.77 -1.22
C ASP A 142 8.98 -18.52 0.11
N VAL A 143 9.00 -17.88 1.29
CA VAL A 143 9.41 -18.54 2.56
C VAL A 143 8.63 -18.05 3.79
N LEU A 144 8.31 -18.97 4.70
CA LEU A 144 7.77 -18.69 6.05
C LEU A 144 8.81 -18.92 7.14
N PRO A 145 9.70 -17.95 7.42
CA PRO A 145 10.52 -18.03 8.62
C PRO A 145 9.68 -17.53 9.79
N MET A 146 9.09 -18.44 10.57
CA MET A 146 8.38 -18.10 11.82
C MET A 146 9.27 -17.26 12.75
N ASP A 147 10.59 -17.47 12.71
CA ASP A 147 11.58 -16.65 13.44
C ASP A 147 11.58 -15.18 12.98
N GLY A 148 11.29 -14.93 11.71
CA GLY A 148 11.14 -13.57 11.17
C GLY A 148 9.89 -12.87 11.68
N LEU A 149 8.79 -13.63 11.86
CA LEU A 149 7.54 -13.11 12.40
C LEU A 149 7.73 -12.63 13.85
N GLN A 150 8.34 -13.46 14.71
CA GLN A 150 8.56 -13.09 16.12
C GLN A 150 9.46 -11.86 16.24
N LYS A 151 10.58 -11.81 15.50
CA LYS A 151 11.48 -10.66 15.52
C LYS A 151 10.77 -9.36 15.13
N VAL A 152 9.95 -9.38 14.07
CA VAL A 152 9.21 -8.18 13.67
C VAL A 152 8.13 -7.84 14.69
N ALA A 153 7.45 -8.82 15.28
CA ALA A 153 6.49 -8.58 16.36
C ALA A 153 7.15 -7.84 17.53
N ASP A 154 8.35 -8.26 17.95
CA ASP A 154 9.10 -7.63 19.03
C ASP A 154 9.52 -6.19 18.66
N GLN A 155 9.88 -5.93 17.39
CA GLN A 155 10.25 -4.59 16.92
C GLN A 155 9.07 -3.63 16.86
N ILE A 156 7.89 -4.08 16.43
CA ILE A 156 6.72 -3.20 16.22
C ILE A 156 5.84 -3.05 17.47
N GLY A 157 5.96 -3.98 18.43
CA GLY A 157 5.18 -3.96 19.68
C GLY A 157 5.27 -2.63 20.45
N PRO A 158 6.48 -2.05 20.66
CA PRO A 158 6.64 -0.75 21.30
C PRO A 158 5.93 0.42 20.59
N LEU A 159 5.64 0.28 19.29
CA LEU A 159 4.91 1.28 18.50
C LEU A 159 3.38 1.12 18.59
N GLY A 160 2.89 0.09 19.29
CA GLY A 160 1.47 -0.25 19.36
C GLY A 160 0.90 -0.77 18.04
N TRP A 161 1.76 -1.30 17.16
CA TRP A 161 1.35 -1.80 15.85
C TRP A 161 0.83 -3.23 15.90
N HIS A 162 0.08 -3.62 14.87
CA HIS A 162 -0.45 -4.98 14.70
C HIS A 162 0.17 -5.68 13.49
N ILE A 163 -0.03 -7.00 13.42
CA ILE A 163 0.33 -7.83 12.27
C ILE A 163 -0.94 -8.22 11.52
N VAL A 164 -0.92 -8.02 10.20
CA VAL A 164 -1.91 -8.55 9.27
C VAL A 164 -1.37 -9.85 8.65
N ILE A 165 -2.19 -10.90 8.65
CA ILE A 165 -1.91 -12.24 8.12
C ILE A 165 -2.82 -12.50 6.92
#